data_AF-A0AAF0E3G2-F1
#
_entry.id   AF-A0AAF0E3G2-F1
#
_cell.length_a   1.000
_cell.length_b   1.000
_cell.length_c   1.000
_cell.angle_alpha   90.00
_cell.angle_beta   90.00
_cell.angle_gamma   90.00
#
_symmetry.space_group_name_H-M   'P 1'
#
loop_
_entity.id
_entity.type
_entity.pdbx_description
1 polymer ?
#
loop_
_entity_poly.entity_id
_entity_poly.type
_entity_poly.pdbx_seq_one_letter_code
_entity_poly.pdbx_strand_id
1 'polypeptide(L)'
;MRRFLARARAPPPGAGGNSSAGRGVELAEERQDATYPSYAEVRQTPPPSSSWHRDAKGEGLPSLLPGLRQKKSESVDDGPRRRRPPLAFRKRTPAVDLSAELQHLEVSDARPSRHASEDAVPVYIADFCHAEVTDDDWECVHELGELVNQSPAHSKAALRALQHELKGPHVSAQCRAVRMWGVWSMHEGRYFAEVATHSQLLAQLEDILTNPLTYPTLRADTFLVVGALASRSRHNDRLHKIARLWARTRPSTSPEHGVPLTAPLFQDGALPTADAPPAIPPALVPPMPPSPIPRHTKRVPDALAPAPPPAVPLSLTPSPSSNGSYHTSVDLDEGRREFLEEECRTAKMNAELFTEMALSGENDEALFDEVRAKIRGAQYELEPHLTWAAERASALDGEAQRVAEELLHTMLSALSSASEALALHDTQSDPGSDDASEEAAPAVPSAKALGKRRAVDEPFKPPLPPVPSP
;
A
#
# COMPACT_ATOMS: atom_id res chain seq x y z
N MET A 1 6.09 -2.48 -24.99
CA MET A 1 4.79 -1.93 -24.54
C MET A 1 4.02 -0.99 -25.50
N ARG A 2 4.48 -0.70 -26.74
CA ARG A 2 3.76 0.16 -27.73
C ARG A 2 3.02 -0.58 -28.87
N ARG A 3 2.77 -1.89 -28.76
CA ARG A 3 2.12 -2.69 -29.84
C ARG A 3 0.73 -3.26 -29.52
N PHE A 4 0.10 -2.88 -28.41
CA PHE A 4 -1.20 -3.45 -28.00
C PHE A 4 -2.42 -2.51 -28.07
N LEU A 5 -2.26 -1.25 -28.54
CA LEU A 5 -3.35 -0.26 -28.61
C LEU A 5 -3.75 0.16 -30.05
N ALA A 6 -3.62 -0.71 -31.05
CA ALA A 6 -3.92 -0.36 -32.45
C ALA A 6 -4.93 -1.29 -33.16
N ARG A 7 -5.88 -1.90 -32.42
CA ARG A 7 -6.89 -2.78 -33.02
C ARG A 7 -8.31 -2.50 -32.54
N ALA A 8 -8.77 -1.26 -32.71
CA ALA A 8 -10.18 -0.92 -32.61
C ALA A 8 -10.51 0.34 -33.43
N ARG A 9 -10.45 0.24 -34.77
CA ARG A 9 -11.12 1.18 -35.69
C ARG A 9 -11.18 0.59 -37.10
N ALA A 10 -12.22 -0.18 -37.36
CA ALA A 10 -12.72 -0.43 -38.70
C ALA A 10 -14.25 -0.41 -38.64
N PRO A 11 -14.93 0.48 -39.38
CA PRO A 11 -16.40 0.49 -39.43
C PRO A 11 -16.90 -0.61 -40.38
N PRO A 12 -18.04 -1.26 -40.09
CA PRO A 12 -18.68 -2.17 -41.03
C PRO A 12 -19.37 -1.37 -42.16
N PRO A 13 -19.44 -1.91 -43.39
CA PRO A 13 -20.14 -1.27 -44.49
C PRO A 13 -21.64 -1.59 -44.46
N GLY A 14 -22.45 -0.55 -44.67
CA GLY A 14 -23.68 -0.60 -45.46
C GLY A 14 -24.86 -1.42 -44.93
N ALA A 15 -25.86 -0.72 -44.40
CA ALA A 15 -27.27 -1.07 -44.62
C ALA A 15 -28.09 0.22 -44.69
N GLY A 16 -28.85 0.38 -45.78
CA GLY A 16 -29.83 1.45 -46.00
C GLY A 16 -30.81 1.56 -44.83
N GLY A 17 -31.32 2.74 -44.50
CA GLY A 17 -32.19 3.51 -45.36
C GLY A 17 -33.62 3.33 -44.87
N ASN A 18 -34.16 4.32 -44.15
CA ASN A 18 -35.50 4.84 -44.35
C ASN A 18 -35.80 6.03 -43.43
N SER A 19 -36.34 7.06 -44.08
CA SER A 19 -36.93 8.29 -43.57
C SER A 19 -38.03 8.07 -42.54
N SER A 20 -38.16 8.97 -41.56
CA SER A 20 -39.31 9.89 -41.46
C SER A 20 -39.31 10.68 -40.15
N ALA A 21 -39.62 11.98 -40.25
CA ALA A 21 -40.36 12.85 -39.32
C ALA A 21 -39.98 12.79 -37.82
N GLY A 22 -39.49 13.86 -37.19
CA GLY A 22 -40.09 15.19 -37.16
C GLY A 22 -40.86 15.37 -35.85
N ARG A 23 -40.24 16.02 -34.85
CA ARG A 23 -40.93 16.79 -33.80
C ARG A 23 -39.90 17.56 -32.97
N GLY A 24 -39.96 18.89 -33.08
CA GLY A 24 -39.38 19.80 -32.11
C GLY A 24 -40.33 20.02 -30.94
N VAL A 25 -39.76 20.28 -29.76
CA VAL A 25 -40.37 20.90 -28.57
C VAL A 25 -39.15 21.50 -27.83
N GLU A 26 -38.89 22.79 -28.04
CA GLU A 26 -39.25 23.92 -27.17
C GLU A 26 -38.31 24.09 -25.96
N LEU A 27 -37.65 25.24 -25.99
CA LEU A 27 -37.04 25.97 -24.90
C LEU A 27 -38.04 26.17 -23.75
N ALA A 28 -37.57 25.99 -22.51
CA ALA A 28 -38.18 26.62 -21.34
C ALA A 28 -37.07 27.11 -20.41
N GLU A 29 -36.93 28.43 -20.42
CA GLU A 29 -36.27 29.26 -19.42
C GLU A 29 -37.04 29.26 -18.08
N GLU A 30 -36.27 29.43 -17.00
CA GLU A 30 -36.55 30.31 -15.84
C GLU A 30 -37.66 29.97 -14.81
N ARG A 31 -37.22 29.71 -13.56
CA ARG A 31 -37.80 30.16 -12.26
C ARG A 31 -36.96 29.57 -11.11
N GLN A 32 -36.12 30.35 -10.43
CA GLN A 32 -36.38 31.18 -9.24
C GLN A 32 -36.91 30.43 -7.98
N ASP A 33 -36.13 30.62 -6.92
CA ASP A 33 -36.46 30.62 -5.49
C ASP A 33 -36.94 29.33 -4.81
N ALA A 34 -35.97 28.64 -4.21
CA ALA A 34 -36.20 27.84 -3.01
C ALA A 34 -35.26 28.32 -1.89
N THR A 35 -35.75 29.27 -1.11
CA THR A 35 -35.22 29.68 0.19
C THR A 35 -35.07 28.45 1.10
N TYR A 36 -33.84 28.09 1.41
CA TYR A 36 -33.52 27.03 2.38
C TYR A 36 -33.68 27.56 3.81
N PRO A 37 -34.32 26.84 4.74
CA PRO A 37 -34.42 27.27 6.13
C PRO A 37 -33.06 27.16 6.83
N SER A 38 -32.74 28.19 7.60
CA SER A 38 -31.55 28.32 8.44
C SER A 38 -31.46 27.20 9.49
N TYR A 39 -30.25 26.66 9.68
CA TYR A 39 -29.90 25.52 10.55
C TYR A 39 -30.07 25.77 12.07
N ALA A 40 -30.74 26.84 12.48
CA ALA A 40 -30.84 27.26 13.88
C ALA A 40 -32.08 26.71 14.64
N GLU A 41 -33.07 26.11 13.97
CA GLU A 41 -34.33 25.67 14.61
C GLU A 41 -34.47 24.16 14.87
N VAL A 42 -33.46 23.32 14.54
CA VAL A 42 -33.53 21.85 14.70
C VAL A 42 -33.00 21.36 16.06
N ARG A 43 -33.04 22.21 17.11
CA ARG A 43 -32.67 21.81 18.47
C ARG A 43 -33.73 22.23 19.49
N GLN A 44 -34.94 21.67 19.40
CA GLN A 44 -35.89 21.73 20.52
C GLN A 44 -37.08 20.74 20.49
N THR A 45 -36.96 19.57 19.86
CA THR A 45 -37.97 18.51 19.99
C THR A 45 -37.42 17.31 20.78
N PRO A 46 -38.08 16.90 21.89
CA PRO A 46 -37.69 15.70 22.62
C PRO A 46 -38.11 14.43 21.86
N PRO A 47 -37.38 13.31 21.98
CA PRO A 47 -37.71 12.08 21.27
C PRO A 47 -38.99 11.43 21.81
N PRO A 48 -39.84 10.82 20.96
CA PRO A 48 -41.01 10.08 21.43
C PRO A 48 -40.58 8.75 22.07
N SER A 49 -41.15 8.48 23.25
CA SER A 49 -41.05 7.20 23.96
C SER A 49 -41.87 6.13 23.22
N SER A 50 -41.21 5.13 22.63
CA SER A 50 -41.89 3.96 22.08
C SER A 50 -41.86 2.79 23.06
N SER A 51 -42.96 2.60 23.78
CA SER A 51 -43.28 1.38 24.53
C SER A 51 -43.73 0.28 23.55
N TRP A 52 -42.95 -0.80 23.44
CA TRP A 52 -43.42 -2.05 22.84
C TRP A 52 -43.53 -3.12 23.92
N HIS A 53 -44.62 -3.05 24.68
CA HIS A 53 -45.21 -4.21 25.35
C HIS A 53 -46.08 -4.93 24.31
N ARG A 54 -45.77 -6.19 24.01
CA ARG A 54 -46.63 -7.05 23.19
C ARG A 54 -47.25 -8.11 24.11
N ASP A 55 -48.52 -7.91 24.40
CA ASP A 55 -49.35 -8.85 25.14
C ASP A 55 -49.64 -10.11 24.33
N ALA A 56 -49.65 -11.22 25.06
CA ALA A 56 -50.12 -12.52 24.64
C ALA A 56 -51.66 -12.60 24.72
N LYS A 57 -52.26 -13.29 23.73
CA LYS A 57 -53.55 -14.00 23.65
C LYS A 57 -53.91 -14.04 22.16
N GLY A 58 -54.14 -15.16 21.49
CA GLY A 58 -54.88 -16.37 21.84
C GLY A 58 -55.94 -16.56 20.74
N GLU A 59 -56.21 -17.81 20.37
CA GLU A 59 -57.16 -18.28 19.32
C GLU A 59 -56.59 -18.32 17.88
N GLY A 60 -56.62 -19.41 17.11
CA GLY A 60 -57.14 -20.77 17.27
C GLY A 60 -57.10 -21.49 15.90
N LEU A 61 -57.00 -22.84 15.95
CA LEU A 61 -57.26 -23.84 14.87
C LEU A 61 -56.12 -24.15 13.85
N PRO A 62 -56.13 -25.34 13.21
CA PRO A 62 -55.96 -26.64 13.86
C PRO A 62 -54.86 -27.53 13.21
N SER A 63 -54.39 -28.47 14.03
CA SER A 63 -53.69 -29.73 13.76
C SER A 63 -53.69 -30.32 12.34
N LEU A 64 -52.51 -30.75 11.86
CA LEU A 64 -52.25 -32.13 11.37
C LEU A 64 -50.72 -32.46 11.45
N LEU A 65 -50.38 -33.40 12.34
CA LEU A 65 -49.09 -34.13 12.48
C LEU A 65 -48.87 -35.12 11.29
N PRO A 66 -47.81 -35.98 11.21
CA PRO A 66 -46.63 -36.21 12.07
C PRO A 66 -45.27 -36.37 11.33
N GLY A 67 -44.15 -36.32 12.07
CA GLY A 67 -42.83 -36.68 11.52
C GLY A 67 -41.72 -36.81 12.57
N LEU A 68 -41.92 -37.69 13.56
CA LEU A 68 -40.92 -38.08 14.56
C LEU A 68 -39.63 -38.63 13.92
N ARG A 69 -38.47 -38.18 14.39
CA ARG A 69 -37.32 -39.07 14.55
C ARG A 69 -36.44 -38.65 15.75
N GLN A 70 -36.64 -39.36 16.86
CA GLN A 70 -35.72 -39.43 17.99
C GLN A 70 -34.60 -40.46 17.69
N LYS A 71 -33.37 -40.12 18.06
CA LYS A 71 -32.27 -41.05 18.40
C LYS A 71 -31.75 -40.53 19.75
N LYS A 72 -32.01 -41.16 20.92
CA LYS A 72 -31.59 -42.49 21.41
C LYS A 72 -30.05 -42.57 21.43
N SER A 73 -29.42 -42.15 22.54
CA SER A 73 -29.00 -42.93 23.73
C SER A 73 -27.48 -43.11 23.68
N GLU A 74 -26.73 -42.57 24.63
CA GLU A 74 -26.31 -43.28 25.86
C GLU A 74 -25.24 -44.34 25.57
N SER A 75 -23.99 -44.06 25.94
CA SER A 75 -23.08 -45.08 26.46
C SER A 75 -22.00 -44.41 27.31
N VAL A 76 -22.22 -44.52 28.62
CA VAL A 76 -21.20 -44.51 29.66
C VAL A 76 -20.28 -45.71 29.41
N ASP A 77 -18.97 -45.50 29.42
CA ASP A 77 -18.03 -46.58 29.70
C ASP A 77 -16.92 -46.04 30.61
N ASP A 78 -16.76 -46.72 31.74
CA ASP A 78 -15.92 -46.39 32.88
C ASP A 78 -15.03 -47.62 33.13
N GLY A 79 -13.72 -47.38 33.23
CA GLY A 79 -12.75 -48.34 33.75
C GLY A 79 -11.56 -48.67 32.83
N PRO A 80 -10.50 -49.32 33.35
CA PRO A 80 -9.81 -49.03 34.60
C PRO A 80 -8.29 -48.80 34.39
N ARG A 81 -7.68 -48.15 35.39
CA ARG A 81 -6.24 -48.03 35.65
C ARG A 81 -5.44 -49.30 35.31
N ARG A 82 -4.41 -49.21 34.44
CA ARG A 82 -3.18 -50.03 34.54
C ARG A 82 -1.93 -49.35 33.94
N ARG A 83 -0.94 -49.22 34.84
CA ARG A 83 0.51 -49.47 34.69
C ARG A 83 1.37 -48.49 33.89
N ARG A 84 2.23 -47.79 34.66
CA ARG A 84 3.52 -47.20 34.24
C ARG A 84 4.38 -48.23 33.50
N PRO A 85 5.05 -47.87 32.39
CA PRO A 85 6.16 -48.65 31.84
C PRO A 85 7.49 -48.27 32.52
N PRO A 86 8.46 -49.19 32.55
CA PRO A 86 9.74 -48.99 33.19
C PRO A 86 10.70 -48.16 32.32
N LEU A 87 11.53 -47.37 33.00
CA LEU A 87 12.74 -46.77 32.47
C LEU A 87 13.71 -47.86 31.99
N ALA A 88 14.00 -47.91 30.69
CA ALA A 88 15.32 -48.21 30.11
C ALA A 88 15.17 -48.50 28.60
N PHE A 89 15.85 -47.71 27.78
CA PHE A 89 16.84 -48.13 26.77
C PHE A 89 17.14 -46.91 25.88
N ARG A 90 18.29 -46.27 26.10
CA ARG A 90 18.90 -45.34 25.15
C ARG A 90 19.20 -46.10 23.85
N LYS A 91 18.30 -46.03 22.88
CA LYS A 91 18.62 -46.35 21.49
C LYS A 91 19.33 -45.13 20.90
N ARG A 92 20.54 -45.35 20.40
CA ARG A 92 21.27 -44.40 19.56
C ARG A 92 20.36 -44.00 18.40
N THR A 93 20.08 -42.71 18.30
CA THR A 93 19.50 -42.10 17.10
C THR A 93 20.49 -42.35 15.94
N PRO A 94 20.05 -42.93 14.81
CA PRO A 94 20.85 -42.84 13.59
C PRO A 94 20.97 -41.36 13.24
N ALA A 95 22.16 -40.93 12.82
CA ALA A 95 22.39 -39.60 12.30
C ALA A 95 21.40 -39.37 11.15
N VAL A 96 20.41 -38.51 11.38
CA VAL A 96 19.51 -38.04 10.33
C VAL A 96 20.36 -37.08 9.50
N ASP A 97 20.53 -37.44 8.24
CA ASP A 97 21.26 -36.65 7.24
C ASP A 97 20.45 -35.38 6.93
N LEU A 98 20.65 -34.36 7.75
CA LEU A 98 20.05 -33.02 7.62
C LEU A 98 20.47 -32.30 6.32
N SER A 99 21.41 -32.87 5.57
CA SER A 99 21.87 -32.32 4.29
C SER A 99 20.82 -32.48 3.18
N ALA A 100 19.90 -33.45 3.30
CA ALA A 100 18.84 -33.68 2.31
C ALA A 100 17.60 -32.80 2.53
N GLU A 101 17.34 -32.32 3.75
CA GLU A 101 16.23 -31.38 4.03
C GLU A 101 16.61 -29.91 3.75
N LEU A 102 17.90 -29.57 3.81
CA LEU A 102 18.38 -28.21 3.51
C LEU A 102 18.46 -27.88 2.01
N GLN A 103 18.35 -28.88 1.13
CA GLN A 103 18.31 -28.67 -0.33
C GLN A 103 16.91 -28.29 -0.85
N HIS A 104 15.87 -28.34 -0.02
CA HIS A 104 14.51 -27.91 -0.40
C HIS A 104 14.17 -26.48 0.04
N LEU A 105 15.14 -25.78 0.65
CA LEU A 105 15.06 -24.37 1.05
C LEU A 105 15.88 -23.47 0.10
N GLU A 106 16.11 -23.90 -1.14
CA GLU A 106 16.32 -22.93 -2.21
C GLU A 106 15.06 -22.06 -2.24
N VAL A 107 15.24 -20.76 -1.97
CA VAL A 107 14.23 -19.72 -2.16
C VAL A 107 13.86 -19.77 -3.63
N SER A 108 12.90 -20.64 -3.93
CA SER A 108 12.44 -20.92 -5.26
C SER A 108 11.85 -19.61 -5.74
N ASP A 109 12.41 -19.09 -6.83
CA ASP A 109 11.91 -17.96 -7.59
C ASP A 109 10.57 -18.40 -8.22
N ALA A 110 9.60 -18.63 -7.33
CA ALA A 110 8.47 -19.52 -7.50
C ALA A 110 7.35 -18.76 -8.19
N ARG A 111 7.62 -18.40 -9.44
CA ARG A 111 6.57 -17.92 -10.33
C ARG A 111 5.42 -18.93 -10.30
N PRO A 112 4.17 -18.44 -10.14
CA PRO A 112 3.02 -19.31 -10.02
C PRO A 112 2.92 -20.21 -11.25
N SER A 113 3.01 -21.52 -11.03
CA SER A 113 2.82 -22.47 -12.12
C SER A 113 1.40 -22.31 -12.66
N ARG A 114 1.25 -22.25 -14.00
CA ARG A 114 -0.06 -22.20 -14.66
C ARG A 114 -0.98 -23.38 -14.33
N HIS A 115 -0.44 -24.43 -13.71
CA HIS A 115 -1.19 -25.62 -13.29
C HIS A 115 -1.19 -25.81 -11.77
N ALA A 116 -0.99 -24.72 -11.02
CA ALA A 116 -1.07 -24.77 -9.57
C ALA A 116 -2.45 -25.26 -9.10
N SER A 117 -2.45 -26.02 -8.00
CA SER A 117 -3.69 -26.45 -7.38
C SER A 117 -4.44 -25.27 -6.75
N GLU A 118 -5.74 -25.43 -6.53
CA GLU A 118 -6.55 -24.45 -5.78
C GLU A 118 -5.94 -24.11 -4.41
N ASP A 119 -5.34 -25.11 -3.76
CA ASP A 119 -4.71 -24.99 -2.45
C ASP A 119 -3.41 -24.16 -2.47
N ALA A 120 -2.78 -23.97 -3.63
CA ALA A 120 -1.58 -23.16 -3.77
C ALA A 120 -1.88 -21.66 -3.91
N VAL A 121 -3.10 -21.29 -4.35
CA VAL A 121 -3.48 -19.88 -4.56
C VAL A 121 -3.32 -19.03 -3.30
N PRO A 122 -3.78 -19.45 -2.10
CA PRO A 122 -3.59 -18.66 -0.89
C PRO A 122 -2.13 -18.45 -0.53
N VAL A 123 -1.27 -19.44 -0.77
CA VAL A 123 0.17 -19.36 -0.49
C VAL A 123 0.81 -18.29 -1.36
N TYR A 124 0.60 -18.33 -2.68
CA TYR A 124 1.14 -17.32 -3.59
C TYR A 124 0.65 -15.89 -3.28
N ILE A 125 -0.60 -15.75 -2.82
CA ILE A 125 -1.16 -14.46 -2.42
C ILE A 125 -0.49 -13.94 -1.15
N ALA A 126 -0.31 -14.79 -0.14
CA ALA A 126 0.38 -14.43 1.09
C ALA A 126 1.85 -14.06 0.79
N ASP A 127 2.55 -14.88 0.01
CA ASP A 127 3.94 -14.63 -0.38
C ASP A 127 4.06 -13.29 -1.11
N PHE A 128 3.18 -13.00 -2.08
CA PHE A 128 3.17 -11.70 -2.76
C PHE A 128 2.87 -10.54 -1.80
N CYS A 129 1.88 -10.67 -0.90
CA CYS A 129 1.54 -9.60 0.04
C CYS A 129 2.67 -9.32 1.05
N HIS A 130 3.49 -10.30 1.37
CA HIS A 130 4.59 -10.19 2.33
C HIS A 130 5.96 -9.97 1.69
N ALA A 131 6.08 -10.14 0.38
CA ALA A 131 7.30 -9.85 -0.35
C ALA A 131 7.68 -8.36 -0.23
N GLU A 132 8.98 -8.09 -0.39
CA GLU A 132 9.46 -6.73 -0.57
C GLU A 132 8.86 -6.13 -1.85
N VAL A 133 8.71 -4.81 -1.86
CA VAL A 133 8.19 -4.10 -3.03
C VAL A 133 9.25 -4.13 -4.11
N THR A 134 8.86 -4.55 -5.31
CA THR A 134 9.76 -4.62 -6.47
C THR A 134 9.11 -3.96 -7.68
N ASP A 135 9.92 -3.50 -8.64
CA ASP A 135 9.39 -2.96 -9.90
C ASP A 135 8.60 -4.01 -10.72
N ASP A 136 8.87 -5.29 -10.47
CA ASP A 136 8.19 -6.43 -11.09
C ASP A 136 6.85 -6.78 -10.44
N ASP A 137 6.46 -6.11 -9.35
CA ASP A 137 5.19 -6.37 -8.65
C ASP A 137 3.98 -6.23 -9.58
N TRP A 138 4.06 -5.32 -10.56
CA TRP A 138 3.04 -5.15 -11.58
C TRP A 138 2.89 -6.38 -12.49
N GLU A 139 4.00 -7.02 -12.86
CA GLU A 139 3.96 -8.25 -13.66
C GLU A 139 3.46 -9.42 -12.82
N CYS A 140 3.97 -9.56 -11.60
CA CYS A 140 3.58 -10.59 -10.64
C CYS A 140 2.06 -10.57 -10.35
N VAL A 141 1.47 -9.39 -10.10
CA VAL A 141 0.03 -9.28 -9.84
C VAL A 141 -0.81 -9.69 -11.06
N HIS A 142 -0.32 -9.45 -12.28
CA HIS A 142 -1.01 -9.89 -13.49
C HIS A 142 -0.90 -11.41 -13.69
N GLU A 143 0.28 -12.00 -13.48
CA GLU A 143 0.48 -13.46 -13.55
C GLU A 143 -0.42 -14.18 -12.53
N LEU A 144 -0.48 -13.70 -11.29
CA LEU A 144 -1.41 -14.20 -10.28
C LEU A 144 -2.87 -13.98 -10.70
N GLY A 145 -3.18 -12.84 -11.30
CA GLY A 145 -4.51 -12.55 -11.83
C GLY A 145 -4.96 -13.55 -12.90
N GLU A 146 -4.05 -14.03 -13.74
CA GLU A 146 -4.32 -15.11 -14.70
C GLU A 146 -4.65 -16.41 -13.98
N LEU A 147 -3.83 -16.82 -13.00
CA LEU A 147 -4.05 -18.02 -12.17
C LEU A 147 -5.42 -17.97 -11.47
N VAL A 148 -5.72 -16.85 -10.82
CA VAL A 148 -6.97 -16.62 -10.09
C VAL A 148 -8.19 -16.72 -11.01
N ASN A 149 -8.05 -16.33 -12.28
CA ASN A 149 -9.11 -16.40 -13.28
C ASN A 149 -9.16 -17.72 -14.08
N GLN A 150 -8.38 -18.75 -13.73
CA GLN A 150 -8.46 -20.05 -14.41
C GLN A 150 -9.73 -20.82 -14.05
N SER A 151 -10.21 -20.70 -12.80
CA SER A 151 -11.41 -21.40 -12.35
C SER A 151 -12.17 -20.61 -11.26
N PRO A 152 -13.48 -20.84 -11.10
CA PRO A 152 -14.25 -20.23 -10.03
C PRO A 152 -13.81 -20.66 -8.63
N ALA A 153 -13.11 -21.81 -8.51
CA ALA A 153 -12.56 -22.28 -7.26
C ALA A 153 -11.31 -21.48 -6.87
N HIS A 154 -10.40 -21.25 -7.82
CA HIS A 154 -9.24 -20.36 -7.64
C HIS A 154 -9.67 -18.95 -7.24
N SER A 155 -10.68 -18.38 -7.91
CA SER A 155 -11.23 -17.06 -7.55
C SER A 155 -11.78 -17.01 -6.13
N LYS A 156 -12.44 -18.06 -5.63
CA LYS A 156 -12.94 -18.13 -4.26
C LYS A 156 -11.82 -18.31 -3.24
N ALA A 157 -10.82 -19.15 -3.54
CA ALA A 157 -9.63 -19.30 -2.73
C ALA A 157 -8.88 -17.97 -2.60
N ALA A 158 -8.71 -17.25 -3.71
CA ALA A 158 -8.10 -15.93 -3.75
C ALA A 158 -8.87 -14.90 -2.91
N LEU A 159 -10.21 -14.87 -3.03
CA LEU A 159 -11.03 -13.98 -2.20
C LEU A 159 -10.83 -14.24 -0.70
N ARG A 160 -10.80 -15.52 -0.28
CA ARG A 160 -10.58 -15.88 1.13
C ARG A 160 -9.18 -15.47 1.61
N ALA A 161 -8.17 -15.67 0.77
CA ALA A 161 -6.80 -15.24 1.06
C ALA A 161 -6.72 -13.72 1.22
N LEU A 162 -7.29 -12.94 0.29
CA LEU A 162 -7.36 -11.48 0.42
C LEU A 162 -8.07 -11.03 1.72
N GLN A 163 -9.18 -11.67 2.08
CA GLN A 163 -9.87 -11.38 3.35
C GLN A 163 -9.05 -11.74 4.60
N HIS A 164 -8.16 -12.72 4.49
CA HIS A 164 -7.23 -13.08 5.54
C HIS A 164 -6.14 -12.01 5.67
N GLU A 165 -5.52 -11.61 4.55
CA GLU A 165 -4.48 -10.57 4.51
C GLU A 165 -4.99 -9.22 5.02
N LEU A 166 -6.22 -8.83 4.66
CA LEU A 166 -6.85 -7.61 5.17
C LEU A 166 -7.05 -7.58 6.69
N LYS A 167 -7.07 -8.75 7.35
CA LYS A 167 -7.18 -8.88 8.82
C LYS A 167 -5.83 -9.09 9.50
N GLY A 168 -4.76 -9.29 8.73
CA GLY A 168 -3.42 -9.51 9.24
C GLY A 168 -2.89 -8.29 10.01
N PRO A 169 -1.79 -8.42 10.76
CA PRO A 169 -1.21 -7.30 11.51
C PRO A 169 -0.37 -6.34 10.65
N HIS A 170 0.01 -6.74 9.43
CA HIS A 170 0.96 -6.01 8.59
C HIS A 170 0.25 -5.05 7.63
N VAL A 171 0.42 -3.74 7.85
CA VAL A 171 -0.23 -2.68 7.04
C VAL A 171 0.21 -2.72 5.58
N SER A 172 1.49 -3.01 5.30
CA SER A 172 2.01 -3.15 3.94
C SER A 172 1.32 -4.29 3.17
N ALA A 173 1.16 -5.45 3.82
CA ALA A 173 0.45 -6.60 3.25
C ALA A 173 -1.03 -6.28 2.99
N GLN A 174 -1.69 -5.58 3.92
CA GLN A 174 -3.06 -5.11 3.74
C GLN A 174 -3.20 -4.18 2.53
N CYS A 175 -2.30 -3.19 2.39
CA CYS A 175 -2.24 -2.29 1.24
C CYS A 175 -2.06 -3.05 -0.08
N ARG A 176 -1.10 -3.99 -0.15
CA ARG A 176 -0.88 -4.85 -1.32
C ARG A 176 -2.12 -5.68 -1.65
N ALA A 177 -2.78 -6.25 -0.65
CA ALA A 177 -4.03 -7.00 -0.83
C ALA A 177 -5.17 -6.13 -1.41
N VAL A 178 -5.36 -4.90 -0.92
CA VAL A 178 -6.33 -3.95 -1.47
C VAL A 178 -6.03 -3.63 -2.93
N ARG A 179 -4.76 -3.36 -3.27
CA ARG A 179 -4.33 -3.03 -4.62
C ARG A 179 -4.50 -4.21 -5.59
N MET A 180 -4.14 -5.43 -5.17
CA MET A 180 -4.37 -6.65 -5.95
C MET A 180 -5.86 -6.86 -6.24
N TRP A 181 -6.70 -6.74 -5.20
CA TRP A 181 -8.15 -6.80 -5.36
C TRP A 181 -8.64 -5.77 -6.39
N GLY A 182 -8.13 -4.54 -6.32
CA GLY A 182 -8.39 -3.48 -7.28
C GLY A 182 -8.06 -3.88 -8.72
N VAL A 183 -6.81 -4.30 -8.96
CA VAL A 183 -6.32 -4.74 -10.27
C VAL A 183 -7.20 -5.86 -10.82
N TRP A 184 -7.40 -6.95 -10.07
CA TRP A 184 -8.16 -8.10 -10.55
C TRP A 184 -9.65 -7.80 -10.76
N SER A 185 -10.23 -6.89 -9.98
CA SER A 185 -11.62 -6.43 -10.17
C SER A 185 -11.79 -5.58 -11.42
N MET A 186 -10.71 -4.94 -11.88
CA MET A 186 -10.68 -4.15 -13.11
C MET A 186 -10.45 -4.99 -14.37
N HIS A 187 -9.91 -6.20 -14.25
CA HIS A 187 -9.74 -7.08 -15.41
C HIS A 187 -11.07 -7.61 -15.93
N GLU A 188 -11.15 -7.86 -17.25
CA GLU A 188 -12.32 -8.46 -17.90
C GLU A 188 -12.48 -9.97 -17.61
N GLY A 189 -11.77 -10.47 -16.59
CA GLY A 189 -11.89 -11.85 -16.12
C GLY A 189 -13.29 -12.12 -15.56
N ARG A 190 -13.88 -13.25 -15.95
CA ARG A 190 -15.26 -13.58 -15.57
C ARG A 190 -15.38 -14.01 -14.11
N TYR A 191 -14.47 -14.84 -13.63
CA TYR A 191 -14.63 -15.52 -12.34
C TYR A 191 -14.32 -14.62 -11.15
N PHE A 192 -13.20 -13.89 -11.18
CA PHE A 192 -12.84 -13.06 -10.03
C PHE A 192 -13.78 -11.86 -9.87
N ALA A 193 -14.15 -11.19 -10.97
CA ALA A 193 -15.05 -10.03 -10.92
C ALA A 193 -16.42 -10.35 -10.28
N GLU A 194 -16.90 -11.59 -10.40
CA GLU A 194 -18.16 -12.03 -9.78
C GLU A 194 -18.03 -12.17 -8.25
N VAL A 195 -16.89 -12.69 -7.77
CA VAL A 195 -16.63 -12.86 -6.33
C VAL A 195 -16.06 -11.59 -5.68
N ALA A 196 -15.47 -10.68 -6.44
CA ALA A 196 -14.87 -9.44 -5.95
C ALA A 196 -15.88 -8.51 -5.26
N THR A 197 -17.17 -8.66 -5.56
CA THR A 197 -18.26 -7.89 -4.92
C THR A 197 -18.96 -8.64 -3.79
N HIS A 198 -18.26 -9.61 -3.19
CA HIS A 198 -18.75 -10.37 -2.05
C HIS A 198 -19.01 -9.46 -0.85
N SER A 199 -20.17 -9.63 -0.19
CA SER A 199 -20.64 -8.72 0.87
C SER A 199 -19.70 -8.64 2.06
N GLN A 200 -19.08 -9.75 2.46
CA GLN A 200 -18.14 -9.76 3.60
C GLN A 200 -16.86 -8.98 3.30
N LEU A 201 -16.37 -8.99 2.06
CA LEU A 201 -15.21 -8.18 1.67
C LEU A 201 -15.60 -6.69 1.68
N LEU A 202 -16.74 -6.34 1.08
CA LEU A 202 -17.21 -4.96 1.06
C LEU A 202 -17.47 -4.40 2.46
N ALA A 203 -17.96 -5.23 3.40
CA ALA A 203 -18.10 -4.84 4.80
C ALA A 203 -16.74 -4.56 5.46
N GLN A 204 -15.72 -5.40 5.21
CA GLN A 204 -14.36 -5.17 5.73
C GLN A 204 -13.77 -3.87 5.16
N LEU A 205 -13.94 -3.60 3.86
CA LEU A 205 -13.49 -2.35 3.25
C LEU A 205 -14.26 -1.14 3.81
N GLU A 206 -15.56 -1.27 4.07
CA GLU A 206 -16.35 -0.23 4.73
C GLU A 206 -15.84 0.06 6.15
N ASP A 207 -15.52 -0.98 6.93
CA ASP A 207 -14.93 -0.84 8.26
C ASP A 207 -13.58 -0.12 8.20
N ILE A 208 -12.70 -0.47 7.25
CA ILE A 208 -11.42 0.21 7.01
C ILE A 208 -11.62 1.71 6.72
N LEU A 209 -12.57 2.05 5.87
CA LEU A 209 -12.85 3.42 5.44
C LEU A 209 -13.54 4.28 6.51
N THR A 210 -14.42 3.69 7.31
CA THR A 210 -15.22 4.41 8.31
C THR A 210 -14.57 4.47 9.68
N ASN A 211 -13.72 3.50 10.03
CA ASN A 211 -13.03 3.49 11.32
C ASN A 211 -11.92 4.54 11.32
N PRO A 212 -11.97 5.59 12.18
CA PRO A 212 -10.94 6.63 12.24
C PRO A 212 -9.58 6.13 12.75
N LEU A 213 -9.54 4.98 13.43
CA LEU A 213 -8.32 4.36 13.95
C LEU A 213 -7.54 3.52 12.94
N THR A 214 -8.12 3.26 11.76
CA THR A 214 -7.39 2.61 10.67
C THR A 214 -6.15 3.43 10.27
N TYR A 215 -5.06 2.73 9.95
CA TYR A 215 -3.84 3.36 9.46
C TYR A 215 -4.12 4.28 8.25
N PRO A 216 -3.65 5.54 8.26
CA PRO A 216 -3.91 6.49 7.19
C PRO A 216 -3.54 5.98 5.80
N THR A 217 -2.39 5.29 5.67
CA THR A 217 -1.91 4.71 4.40
C THR A 217 -2.89 3.68 3.82
N LEU A 218 -3.33 2.72 4.64
CA LEU A 218 -4.32 1.73 4.21
C LEU A 218 -5.66 2.37 3.82
N ARG A 219 -6.10 3.37 4.59
CA ARG A 219 -7.34 4.09 4.28
C ARG A 219 -7.22 4.84 2.95
N ALA A 220 -6.08 5.49 2.70
CA ALA A 220 -5.80 6.19 1.45
C ALA A 220 -5.80 5.24 0.25
N ASP A 221 -5.10 4.11 0.33
CA ASP A 221 -5.11 3.08 -0.73
C ASP A 221 -6.52 2.51 -0.98
N THR A 222 -7.27 2.27 0.10
CA THR A 222 -8.64 1.77 -0.02
C THR A 222 -9.54 2.79 -0.69
N PHE A 223 -9.41 4.08 -0.36
CA PHE A 223 -10.14 5.14 -1.06
C PHE A 223 -9.76 5.23 -2.54
N LEU A 224 -8.46 5.15 -2.85
CA LEU A 224 -7.96 5.17 -4.22
C LEU A 224 -8.58 4.04 -5.05
N VAL A 225 -8.51 2.81 -4.54
CA VAL A 225 -9.01 1.62 -5.26
C VAL A 225 -10.55 1.61 -5.36
N VAL A 226 -11.27 1.90 -4.27
CA VAL A 226 -12.74 1.92 -4.30
C VAL A 226 -13.24 3.06 -5.18
N GLY A 227 -12.60 4.24 -5.15
CA GLY A 227 -12.91 5.37 -6.02
C GLY A 227 -12.70 5.04 -7.50
N ALA A 228 -11.62 4.37 -7.83
CA ALA A 228 -11.33 3.87 -9.18
C ALA A 228 -12.39 2.91 -9.70
N LEU A 229 -12.74 1.90 -8.89
CA LEU A 229 -13.74 0.91 -9.24
C LEU A 229 -15.14 1.51 -9.34
N ALA A 230 -15.47 2.49 -8.50
CA ALA A 230 -16.71 3.25 -8.60
C ALA A 230 -16.78 4.06 -9.91
N SER A 231 -15.68 4.70 -10.32
CA SER A 231 -15.59 5.38 -11.62
C SER A 231 -15.85 4.43 -12.78
N ARG A 232 -15.23 3.25 -12.73
CA ARG A 232 -15.39 2.21 -13.76
C ARG A 232 -16.78 1.57 -13.79
N SER A 233 -17.50 1.56 -12.67
CA SER A 233 -18.84 0.95 -12.57
C SER A 233 -19.87 1.56 -13.54
N ARG A 234 -19.64 2.78 -14.03
CA ARG A 234 -20.46 3.42 -15.08
C ARG A 234 -20.57 2.60 -16.35
N HIS A 235 -19.57 1.77 -16.63
CA HIS A 235 -19.51 0.92 -17.81
C HIS A 235 -19.58 -0.57 -17.46
N ASN A 236 -19.72 -0.92 -16.18
CA ASN A 236 -19.72 -2.29 -15.71
C ASN A 236 -20.69 -2.48 -14.54
N ASP A 237 -21.88 -3.00 -14.85
CA ASP A 237 -22.96 -3.24 -13.89
C ASP A 237 -22.54 -4.17 -12.73
N ARG A 238 -21.55 -5.04 -12.95
CA ARG A 238 -21.04 -5.96 -11.92
C ARG A 238 -20.46 -5.19 -10.73
N LEU A 239 -19.91 -3.99 -10.97
CA LEU A 239 -19.28 -3.16 -9.95
C LEU A 239 -20.27 -2.21 -9.25
N HIS A 240 -21.57 -2.30 -9.53
CA HIS A 240 -22.57 -1.39 -8.94
C HIS A 240 -22.61 -1.46 -7.39
N LYS A 241 -22.32 -2.63 -6.80
CA LYS A 241 -22.21 -2.76 -5.33
C LYS A 241 -21.05 -1.93 -4.76
N ILE A 242 -19.96 -1.80 -5.49
CA ILE A 242 -18.79 -0.99 -5.11
C ILE A 242 -19.14 0.50 -5.23
N ALA A 243 -19.86 0.90 -6.28
CA ALA A 243 -20.36 2.27 -6.41
C ALA A 243 -21.24 2.69 -5.22
N ARG A 244 -22.07 1.77 -4.71
CA ARG A 244 -22.85 2.01 -3.48
C ARG A 244 -21.98 2.13 -2.23
N LEU A 245 -20.90 1.35 -2.13
CA LEU A 245 -19.95 1.49 -1.03
C LEU A 245 -19.26 2.86 -1.07
N TRP A 246 -18.81 3.29 -2.26
CA TRP A 246 -18.23 4.61 -2.48
C TRP A 246 -19.18 5.74 -2.09
N ALA A 247 -20.45 5.67 -2.51
CA ALA A 247 -21.43 6.70 -2.17
C ALA A 247 -21.63 6.89 -0.66
N ARG A 248 -21.45 5.83 0.15
CA ARG A 248 -21.56 5.88 1.62
C ARG A 248 -20.30 6.38 2.32
N THR A 249 -19.13 6.07 1.77
CA THR A 249 -17.84 6.22 2.46
C THR A 249 -16.99 7.39 1.94
N ARG A 250 -17.28 7.89 0.73
CA ARG A 250 -16.46 8.93 0.09
C ARG A 250 -16.35 10.20 0.96
N PRO A 251 -15.19 10.88 0.94
CA PRO A 251 -15.09 12.24 1.45
C PRO A 251 -16.05 13.19 0.74
N SER A 252 -16.54 14.22 1.44
CA SER A 252 -17.45 15.24 0.88
C SER A 252 -16.85 15.99 -0.32
N THR A 253 -15.52 16.07 -0.40
CA THR A 253 -14.77 16.71 -1.49
C THR A 253 -14.62 15.84 -2.73
N SER A 254 -14.86 14.52 -2.62
CA SER A 254 -14.62 13.57 -3.71
C SER A 254 -15.83 13.45 -4.64
N PRO A 255 -15.65 13.24 -5.96
CA PRO A 255 -16.74 13.13 -6.92
C PRO A 255 -17.70 11.98 -6.61
N GLU A 256 -18.98 12.18 -6.89
CA GLU A 256 -20.06 11.21 -6.57
C GLU A 256 -19.84 9.85 -7.23
N HIS A 257 -19.33 9.86 -8.45
CA HIS A 257 -19.17 8.66 -9.24
C HIS A 257 -17.78 8.05 -9.17
N GLY A 258 -16.95 8.44 -8.21
CA GLY A 258 -15.58 7.93 -8.09
C GLY A 258 -14.55 8.73 -8.89
N VAL A 259 -13.28 8.45 -8.60
CA VAL A 259 -12.11 9.11 -9.18
C VAL A 259 -11.41 8.10 -10.09
N PRO A 260 -11.18 8.40 -11.39
CA PRO A 260 -10.45 7.49 -12.26
C PRO A 260 -8.99 7.35 -11.79
N LEU A 261 -8.37 6.18 -12.03
CA LEU A 261 -6.94 5.99 -11.75
C LEU A 261 -6.12 6.88 -12.66
N THR A 262 -5.24 7.67 -12.06
CA THR A 262 -4.24 8.50 -12.74
C THR A 262 -2.93 7.75 -12.95
N ALA A 263 -2.63 6.78 -12.08
CA ALA A 263 -1.43 5.96 -12.09
C ALA A 263 -1.76 4.47 -11.86
N PRO A 264 -0.91 3.54 -12.32
CA PRO A 264 -0.96 2.14 -11.92
C PRO A 264 -0.91 1.97 -10.39
N LEU A 265 -1.60 0.95 -9.87
CA LEU A 265 -1.72 0.72 -8.43
C LEU A 265 -0.44 0.21 -7.76
N PHE A 266 0.52 -0.31 -8.53
CA PHE A 266 1.83 -0.76 -8.06
C PHE A 266 2.90 0.09 -8.77
N GLN A 267 3.30 1.18 -8.11
CA GLN A 267 4.39 2.08 -8.53
C GLN A 267 5.19 2.57 -7.32
N ASP A 268 5.21 1.80 -6.23
CA ASP A 268 5.78 2.29 -4.97
C ASP A 268 7.31 2.48 -5.01
N GLY A 269 8.01 1.89 -5.98
CA GLY A 269 9.47 2.02 -6.15
C GLY A 269 9.93 3.14 -7.09
N ALA A 270 9.07 3.59 -8.02
CA ALA A 270 9.43 4.65 -8.95
C ALA A 270 9.11 6.01 -8.34
N LEU A 271 9.99 6.50 -7.46
CA LEU A 271 10.00 7.93 -7.14
C LEU A 271 9.97 8.69 -8.48
N PRO A 272 9.03 9.64 -8.67
CA PRO A 272 8.98 10.43 -9.88
C PRO A 272 10.32 11.13 -10.00
N THR A 273 11.18 10.65 -10.89
CA THR A 273 12.50 11.20 -11.12
C THR A 273 12.28 12.68 -11.41
N ALA A 274 12.79 13.54 -10.54
CA ALA A 274 12.54 14.99 -10.56
C ALA A 274 13.00 15.67 -11.86
N ASP A 275 13.66 14.92 -12.74
CA ASP A 275 14.06 15.32 -14.10
C ASP A 275 12.93 15.28 -15.14
N ALA A 276 11.71 14.88 -14.79
CA ALA A 276 10.56 15.16 -15.65
C ALA A 276 10.28 16.68 -15.58
N PRO A 277 10.60 17.48 -16.61
CA PRO A 277 10.40 18.92 -16.57
C PRO A 277 8.94 19.19 -16.23
N PRO A 278 8.65 20.14 -15.32
CA PRO A 278 7.29 20.40 -14.86
C PRO A 278 6.43 20.57 -16.10
N ALA A 279 5.45 19.66 -16.26
CA ALA A 279 4.48 19.76 -17.33
C ALA A 279 3.72 21.06 -17.09
N ILE A 280 4.18 22.13 -17.73
CA ILE A 280 3.54 23.45 -17.72
C ILE A 280 2.08 23.16 -18.08
N PRO A 281 1.11 23.41 -17.18
CA PRO A 281 -0.29 23.25 -17.52
C PRO A 281 -0.53 24.08 -18.78
N PRO A 282 -1.17 23.54 -19.83
CA PRO A 282 -1.32 24.25 -21.09
C PRO A 282 -1.97 25.59 -20.80
N ALA A 283 -1.15 26.64 -20.79
CA ALA A 283 -1.63 28.00 -20.68
C ALA A 283 -2.62 28.17 -21.83
N LEU A 284 -3.78 28.72 -21.51
CA LEU A 284 -4.76 29.19 -22.48
C LEU A 284 -4.08 30.22 -23.38
N VAL A 285 -3.37 29.76 -24.41
CA VAL A 285 -2.81 30.61 -25.45
C VAL A 285 -4.03 31.15 -26.21
N PRO A 286 -4.29 32.46 -26.18
CA PRO A 286 -5.35 33.04 -26.98
C PRO A 286 -5.08 32.73 -28.47
N PRO A 287 -6.12 32.48 -29.28
CA PRO A 287 -5.98 32.06 -30.66
C PRO A 287 -5.19 33.10 -31.47
N MET A 288 -3.97 32.73 -31.84
CA MET A 288 -3.13 33.55 -32.70
C MET A 288 -3.74 33.59 -34.12
N PRO A 289 -3.83 34.78 -34.77
CA PRO A 289 -4.37 34.89 -36.11
C PRO A 289 -3.48 34.17 -37.15
N PRO A 290 -4.08 33.62 -38.22
CA PRO A 290 -3.37 32.81 -39.21
C PRO A 290 -2.33 33.63 -39.96
N SER A 291 -1.05 33.24 -39.83
CA SER A 291 0.03 33.78 -40.67
C SER A 291 0.04 33.11 -42.05
N PRO A 292 0.27 33.86 -43.14
CA PRO A 292 0.20 33.37 -44.50
C PRO A 292 1.39 32.50 -44.89
N ILE A 293 1.08 31.43 -45.61
CA ILE A 293 1.98 30.39 -46.13
C ILE A 293 2.89 30.98 -47.23
N PRO A 294 4.22 30.87 -47.14
CA PRO A 294 5.11 31.03 -48.29
C PRO A 294 5.24 29.67 -49.00
N ARG A 295 4.69 29.60 -50.21
CA ARG A 295 5.00 28.57 -51.21
C ARG A 295 6.37 28.90 -51.80
N HIS A 296 7.30 27.95 -51.85
CA HIS A 296 8.34 27.77 -52.89
C HIS A 296 9.19 26.54 -52.53
N THR A 297 8.94 25.37 -53.13
CA THR A 297 9.70 24.82 -54.27
C THR A 297 11.22 24.96 -54.15
N LYS A 298 11.90 23.88 -53.74
CA LYS A 298 13.12 23.44 -54.41
C LYS A 298 13.39 21.95 -54.18
N ARG A 299 13.47 21.28 -55.32
CA ARG A 299 13.75 19.88 -55.60
C ARG A 299 15.25 19.75 -55.83
N VAL A 300 15.93 18.85 -55.14
CA VAL A 300 17.29 18.34 -55.47
C VAL A 300 17.34 16.84 -55.08
N PRO A 301 18.05 15.98 -55.84
CA PRO A 301 17.86 14.53 -55.86
C PRO A 301 18.87 13.72 -55.01
N ASP A 302 18.51 12.44 -54.85
CA ASP A 302 19.32 11.22 -54.62
C ASP A 302 20.78 11.36 -54.17
N ALA A 303 21.12 10.70 -53.06
CA ALA A 303 22.04 9.55 -53.05
C ALA A 303 22.37 9.06 -51.62
N LEU A 304 22.70 7.78 -51.54
CA LEU A 304 23.41 7.04 -50.48
C LEU A 304 22.57 6.45 -49.33
N ALA A 305 22.06 5.26 -49.62
CA ALA A 305 21.82 4.20 -48.65
C ALA A 305 23.14 3.77 -47.97
N PRO A 306 23.16 3.53 -46.65
CA PRO A 306 24.24 2.80 -45.99
C PRO A 306 24.00 1.29 -46.04
N ALA A 307 25.07 0.57 -46.39
CA ALA A 307 25.15 -0.87 -46.51
C ALA A 307 25.01 -1.62 -45.16
N PRO A 308 24.57 -2.89 -45.17
CA PRO A 308 24.56 -3.75 -43.98
C PRO A 308 25.98 -4.26 -43.63
N PRO A 309 26.33 -4.41 -42.35
CA PRO A 309 27.63 -4.94 -41.95
C PRO A 309 27.75 -6.45 -42.22
N PRO A 310 28.96 -6.94 -42.55
CA PRO A 310 29.21 -8.34 -42.88
C PRO A 310 29.18 -9.27 -41.66
N ALA A 311 28.61 -10.45 -41.87
CA ALA A 311 28.64 -11.58 -40.97
C ALA A 311 30.09 -12.06 -40.73
N VAL A 312 30.46 -12.19 -39.46
CA VAL A 312 31.69 -12.83 -39.01
C VAL A 312 31.44 -14.32 -38.71
N PRO A 313 32.38 -15.21 -39.06
CA PRO A 313 32.21 -16.66 -38.94
C PRO A 313 32.45 -17.19 -37.52
N LEU A 314 31.65 -18.21 -37.19
CA LEU A 314 31.76 -19.11 -36.04
C LEU A 314 33.20 -19.63 -35.87
N SER A 315 33.81 -19.36 -34.72
CA SER A 315 35.01 -20.04 -34.24
C SER A 315 34.68 -20.81 -32.96
N LEU A 316 34.74 -22.13 -33.09
CA LEU A 316 34.83 -23.11 -32.01
C LEU A 316 36.09 -22.85 -31.17
N THR A 317 36.00 -22.98 -29.84
CA THR A 317 37.03 -23.47 -28.87
C THR A 317 36.56 -23.16 -27.42
N PRO A 318 37.19 -23.70 -26.36
CA PRO A 318 36.81 -24.94 -25.70
C PRO A 318 36.22 -24.73 -24.29
N SER A 319 35.54 -25.75 -23.78
CA SER A 319 35.08 -25.87 -22.40
C SER A 319 36.20 -25.64 -21.37
N PRO A 320 35.98 -24.81 -20.33
CA PRO A 320 36.69 -24.95 -19.07
C PRO A 320 35.90 -25.87 -18.14
N SER A 321 36.59 -26.94 -17.79
CA SER A 321 36.27 -27.87 -16.71
C SER A 321 35.98 -27.14 -15.41
N SER A 322 34.80 -27.46 -14.84
CA SER A 322 34.58 -27.76 -13.43
C SER A 322 35.83 -27.73 -12.55
N ASN A 323 35.87 -26.74 -11.65
CA ASN A 323 36.33 -26.91 -10.27
C ASN A 323 35.56 -25.90 -9.41
N GLY A 324 34.52 -26.40 -8.74
CA GLY A 324 33.61 -25.61 -7.91
C GLY A 324 34.31 -25.04 -6.68
N SER A 325 34.46 -23.72 -6.68
CA SER A 325 34.59 -22.92 -5.47
C SER A 325 33.23 -22.28 -5.23
N TYR A 326 32.61 -22.59 -4.09
CA TYR A 326 31.33 -22.07 -3.68
C TYR A 326 31.43 -20.54 -3.41
N HIS A 327 31.39 -19.73 -4.46
CA HIS A 327 31.21 -18.27 -4.42
C HIS A 327 29.72 -17.89 -4.58
N THR A 328 28.84 -18.62 -3.92
CA THR A 328 27.39 -18.36 -3.91
C THR A 328 27.02 -17.64 -2.62
N SER A 329 26.91 -16.30 -2.67
CA SER A 329 25.90 -15.49 -1.93
C SER A 329 26.20 -13.98 -1.82
N VAL A 330 27.30 -13.46 -2.38
CA VAL A 330 27.70 -12.05 -2.12
C VAL A 330 27.10 -11.03 -3.12
N ASP A 331 26.65 -11.45 -4.30
CA ASP A 331 26.27 -10.51 -5.38
C ASP A 331 24.93 -9.77 -5.18
N LEU A 332 24.00 -10.30 -4.39
CA LEU A 332 22.70 -9.65 -4.20
C LEU A 332 22.77 -8.39 -3.32
N ASP A 333 23.85 -8.23 -2.55
CA ASP A 333 24.04 -7.06 -1.69
C ASP A 333 24.73 -5.88 -2.40
N GLU A 334 25.34 -6.11 -3.57
CA GLU A 334 26.16 -5.10 -4.24
C GLU A 334 25.31 -3.93 -4.76
N GLY A 335 24.16 -4.22 -5.40
CA GLY A 335 23.26 -3.16 -5.87
C GLY A 335 22.66 -2.34 -4.72
N ARG A 336 22.40 -2.99 -3.57
CA ARG A 336 21.93 -2.30 -2.37
C ARG A 336 23.03 -1.42 -1.76
N ARG A 337 24.28 -1.90 -1.75
CA ARG A 337 25.45 -1.14 -1.31
C ARG A 337 25.66 0.10 -2.17
N GLU A 338 25.67 -0.05 -3.50
CA GLU A 338 25.83 1.07 -4.43
C GLU A 338 24.74 2.12 -4.26
N PHE A 339 23.49 1.70 -4.11
CA PHE A 339 22.37 2.60 -3.80
C PHE A 339 22.61 3.39 -2.51
N LEU A 340 22.98 2.71 -1.42
CA LEU A 340 23.22 3.35 -0.13
C LEU A 340 24.42 4.31 -0.16
N GLU A 341 25.47 3.98 -0.92
CA GLU A 341 26.63 4.86 -1.11
C GLU A 341 26.25 6.13 -1.88
N GLU A 342 25.39 6.02 -2.90
CA GLU A 342 24.87 7.18 -3.63
C GLU A 342 24.02 8.06 -2.72
N GLU A 343 23.09 7.47 -1.96
CA GLU A 343 22.24 8.22 -1.04
C GLU A 343 23.03 8.90 0.08
N CYS A 344 24.06 8.23 0.63
CA CYS A 344 24.97 8.84 1.59
C CYS A 344 25.71 10.05 0.98
N ARG A 345 26.11 9.97 -0.28
CA ARG A 345 26.79 11.06 -0.99
C ARG A 345 25.84 12.23 -1.21
N THR A 346 24.62 11.96 -1.66
CA THR A 346 23.57 12.96 -1.86
C THR A 346 23.22 13.67 -0.56
N ALA A 347 23.03 12.92 0.53
CA ALA A 347 22.77 13.48 1.86
C ALA A 347 23.90 14.43 2.32
N LYS A 348 25.16 14.04 2.15
CA LYS A 348 26.32 14.87 2.50
C LYS A 348 26.39 16.14 1.66
N MET A 349 26.25 16.02 0.35
CA MET A 349 26.30 17.18 -0.56
C MET A 349 25.17 18.18 -0.26
N ASN A 350 23.97 17.70 0.04
CA ASN A 350 22.85 18.55 0.43
C ASN A 350 23.10 19.23 1.79
N ALA A 351 23.67 18.52 2.77
CA ALA A 351 24.03 19.08 4.07
C ALA A 351 25.13 20.15 3.98
N GLU A 352 26.15 19.92 3.13
CA GLU A 352 27.20 20.89 2.84
C GLU A 352 26.62 22.15 2.20
N LEU A 353 25.81 22.00 1.13
CA LEU A 353 25.15 23.12 0.46
C LEU A 353 24.28 23.93 1.44
N PHE A 354 23.49 23.26 2.27
CA PHE A 354 22.64 23.90 3.27
C PHE A 354 23.45 24.70 4.30
N THR A 355 24.59 24.15 4.72
CA THR A 355 25.51 24.81 5.65
C THR A 355 26.17 26.03 5.01
N GLU A 356 26.63 25.92 3.76
CA GLU A 356 27.19 27.05 3.01
C GLU A 356 26.18 28.18 2.82
N MET A 357 24.93 27.84 2.46
CA MET A 357 23.85 28.82 2.36
C MET A 357 23.63 29.53 3.70
N ALA A 358 23.53 28.79 4.80
CA ALA A 358 23.34 29.36 6.15
C ALA A 358 24.49 30.28 6.59
N LEU A 359 25.73 29.99 6.16
CA LEU A 359 26.90 30.81 6.46
C LEU A 359 27.04 32.04 5.55
N SER A 360 26.55 31.95 4.31
CA SER A 360 26.63 33.05 3.34
C SER A 360 25.75 34.25 3.70
N GLY A 361 24.69 34.02 4.49
CA GLY A 361 23.68 35.03 4.82
C GLY A 361 22.75 35.38 3.64
N GLU A 362 22.78 34.60 2.56
CA GLU A 362 21.78 34.68 1.50
C GLU A 362 20.43 34.22 2.05
N ASN A 363 19.36 35.00 1.87
CA ASN A 363 18.04 34.74 2.44
C ASN A 363 17.03 34.26 1.38
N ASP A 364 17.41 33.28 0.55
CA ASP A 364 16.44 32.61 -0.33
C ASP A 364 15.72 31.49 0.44
N GLU A 365 14.68 31.88 1.19
CA GLU A 365 13.88 30.98 2.02
C GLU A 365 13.28 29.80 1.23
N ALA A 366 12.93 30.03 -0.04
CA ALA A 366 12.38 28.96 -0.89
C ALA A 366 13.44 27.91 -1.21
N LEU A 367 14.68 28.33 -1.50
CA LEU A 367 15.79 27.41 -1.73
C LEU A 367 16.17 26.66 -0.44
N PHE A 368 16.16 27.34 0.72
CA PHE A 368 16.39 26.67 2.01
C PHE A 368 15.34 25.60 2.29
N ASP A 369 14.06 25.88 2.07
CA ASP A 369 13.00 24.90 2.28
C ASP A 369 13.11 23.70 1.33
N GLU A 370 13.52 23.93 0.07
CA GLU A 370 13.77 22.84 -0.88
C GLU A 370 14.95 21.96 -0.43
N VAL A 371 16.10 22.56 -0.10
CA VAL A 371 17.28 21.81 0.34
C VAL A 371 17.00 21.10 1.68
N ARG A 372 16.28 21.75 2.60
CA ARG A 372 15.81 21.14 3.87
C ARG A 372 14.93 19.91 3.60
N ALA A 373 13.97 20.02 2.67
CA ALA A 373 13.11 18.91 2.30
C ALA A 373 13.93 17.73 1.73
N LYS A 374 14.94 18.02 0.90
CA LYS A 374 15.87 17.01 0.36
C LYS A 374 16.70 16.33 1.46
N ILE A 375 17.23 17.10 2.42
CA ILE A 375 17.98 16.52 3.56
C ILE A 375 17.08 15.59 4.37
N ARG A 376 15.84 16.00 4.69
CA ARG A 376 14.89 15.15 5.42
C ARG A 376 14.50 13.91 4.62
N GLY A 377 14.31 14.04 3.30
CA GLY A 377 14.07 12.91 2.41
C GLY A 377 15.19 11.86 2.53
N ALA A 378 16.44 12.29 2.39
CA ALA A 378 17.59 11.41 2.51
C ALA A 378 17.72 10.77 3.91
N GLN A 379 17.36 11.48 4.98
CA GLN A 379 17.29 10.89 6.33
C GLN A 379 16.24 9.77 6.41
N TYR A 380 15.04 10.02 5.90
CA TYR A 380 13.96 9.01 5.88
C TYR A 380 14.32 7.78 5.05
N GLU A 381 15.11 7.94 3.98
CA GLU A 381 15.55 6.83 3.14
C GLU A 381 16.69 6.03 3.77
N LEU A 382 17.66 6.69 4.42
CA LEU A 382 18.82 6.01 5.02
C LEU A 382 18.50 5.31 6.36
N GLU A 383 17.62 5.88 7.19
CA GLU A 383 17.31 5.37 8.54
C GLU A 383 16.86 3.88 8.57
N PRO A 384 15.92 3.42 7.72
CA PRO A 384 15.48 2.03 7.70
C PRO A 384 16.59 1.02 7.40
N HIS A 385 17.68 1.46 6.77
CA HIS A 385 18.79 0.59 6.36
C HIS A 385 19.90 0.48 7.42
N LEU A 386 19.88 1.29 8.48
CA LEU A 386 20.91 1.24 9.53
C LEU A 386 20.95 -0.10 10.26
N THR A 387 19.78 -0.69 10.55
CA THR A 387 19.69 -2.00 11.22
C THR A 387 20.31 -3.09 10.35
N TRP A 388 19.97 -3.12 9.07
CA TRP A 388 20.55 -4.04 8.09
C TRP A 388 22.08 -3.87 7.98
N ALA A 389 22.58 -2.64 7.85
CA ALA A 389 24.01 -2.38 7.74
C ALA A 389 24.78 -2.80 9.01
N ALA A 390 24.20 -2.56 10.19
CA ALA A 390 24.77 -2.99 11.47
C ALA A 390 24.77 -4.51 11.66
N GLU A 391 23.69 -5.18 11.28
CA GLU A 391 23.62 -6.65 11.26
C GLU A 391 24.66 -7.22 10.30
N ARG A 392 24.82 -6.62 9.11
CA ARG A 392 25.80 -7.07 8.12
C ARG A 392 27.24 -6.90 8.60
N ALA A 393 27.56 -5.75 9.21
CA ALA A 393 28.86 -5.48 9.81
C ALA A 393 29.22 -6.45 10.94
N SER A 394 28.23 -7.01 11.64
CA SER A 394 28.47 -7.97 12.74
C SER A 394 28.42 -9.45 12.30
N ALA A 395 27.75 -9.77 11.19
CA ALA A 395 27.56 -11.14 10.72
C ALA A 395 28.64 -11.62 9.73
N LEU A 396 29.35 -10.70 9.09
CA LEU A 396 30.42 -11.01 8.14
C LEU A 396 31.78 -11.10 8.85
N ASP A 397 32.70 -11.87 8.27
CA ASP A 397 34.09 -11.98 8.73
C ASP A 397 35.07 -11.47 7.67
N GLY A 398 36.25 -11.02 8.10
CA GLY A 398 37.36 -10.70 7.21
C GLY A 398 37.15 -9.44 6.37
N GLU A 399 37.44 -9.48 5.07
CA GLU A 399 37.36 -8.29 4.21
C GLU A 399 35.92 -7.82 4.00
N ALA A 400 34.97 -8.75 3.90
CA ALA A 400 33.55 -8.42 3.74
C ALA A 400 32.99 -7.69 4.97
N GLN A 401 33.49 -8.02 6.17
CA GLN A 401 33.17 -7.29 7.40
C GLN A 401 33.62 -5.83 7.32
N ARG A 402 34.86 -5.60 6.85
CA ARG A 402 35.44 -4.25 6.76
C ARG A 402 34.65 -3.36 5.81
N VAL A 403 34.23 -3.91 4.66
CA VAL A 403 33.39 -3.19 3.69
C VAL A 403 32.03 -2.84 4.30
N ALA A 404 31.40 -3.76 5.03
CA ALA A 404 30.13 -3.50 5.70
C ALA A 404 30.25 -2.47 6.85
N GLU A 405 31.34 -2.53 7.64
CA GLU A 405 31.66 -1.54 8.66
C GLU A 405 31.90 -0.14 8.06
N GLU A 406 32.60 -0.06 6.92
CA GLU A 406 32.85 1.18 6.20
C GLU A 406 31.55 1.80 5.66
N LEU A 407 30.66 0.99 5.10
CA LEU A 407 29.34 1.43 4.66
C LEU A 407 28.52 1.98 5.84
N LEU A 408 28.45 1.24 6.95
CA LEU A 408 27.74 1.67 8.15
C LEU A 408 28.30 2.99 8.70
N HIS A 409 29.62 3.12 8.76
CA HIS A 409 30.27 4.37 9.19
C HIS A 409 29.93 5.54 8.23
N THR A 410 29.89 5.27 6.93
CA THR A 410 29.52 6.25 5.91
C THR A 410 28.07 6.73 6.08
N MET A 411 27.13 5.82 6.34
CA MET A 411 25.73 6.14 6.62
C MET A 411 25.57 6.99 7.89
N LEU A 412 26.20 6.58 9.00
CA LEU A 412 26.15 7.33 10.26
C LEU A 412 26.77 8.73 10.10
N SER A 413 27.87 8.84 9.37
CA SER A 413 28.49 10.13 9.04
C SER A 413 27.55 11.02 8.22
N ALA A 414 26.89 10.48 7.19
CA ALA A 414 25.95 11.24 6.36
C ALA A 414 24.74 11.75 7.17
N LEU A 415 24.13 10.88 8.00
CA LEU A 415 23.00 11.24 8.86
C LEU A 415 23.39 12.28 9.93
N SER A 416 24.61 12.17 10.48
CA SER A 416 25.14 13.17 11.41
C SER A 416 25.30 14.53 10.74
N SER A 417 25.92 14.59 9.56
CA SER A 417 26.07 15.84 8.80
C SER A 417 24.72 16.46 8.43
N ALA A 418 23.75 15.64 8.00
CA ALA A 418 22.38 16.08 7.72
C ALA A 418 21.72 16.70 8.96
N SER A 419 21.87 16.07 10.13
CA SER A 419 21.26 16.54 11.37
C SER A 419 21.91 17.82 11.89
N GLU A 420 23.24 17.94 11.78
CA GLU A 420 23.98 19.14 12.16
C GLU A 420 23.61 20.34 11.28
N ALA A 421 23.52 20.13 9.96
CA ALA A 421 23.10 21.17 9.02
C ALA A 421 21.71 21.72 9.37
N LEU A 422 20.73 20.84 9.65
CA LEU A 422 19.39 21.26 10.06
C LEU A 422 19.39 22.02 11.39
N ALA A 423 20.17 21.57 12.37
CA ALA A 423 20.25 22.21 13.68
C ALA A 423 20.85 23.63 13.61
N LEU A 424 21.85 23.86 12.75
CA LEU A 424 22.45 25.18 12.55
C LEU A 424 21.39 26.22 12.12
N HIS A 425 20.51 25.86 11.19
CA HIS A 425 19.46 26.76 10.73
C HIS A 425 18.42 27.06 11.82
N ASP A 426 18.03 26.06 12.61
CA ASP A 426 17.06 26.25 13.70
C ASP A 426 17.58 27.25 14.75
N THR A 427 18.89 27.32 14.99
CA THR A 427 19.48 28.32 15.90
C THR A 427 19.51 29.74 15.35
N GLN A 428 19.56 29.92 14.03
CA GLN A 428 19.56 31.24 13.39
C GLN A 428 18.15 31.80 13.19
N SER A 429 17.14 30.93 13.11
CA SER A 429 15.75 31.30 12.81
C SER A 429 14.96 31.81 14.01
N ASP A 430 15.58 31.94 15.18
CA ASP A 430 14.98 32.56 16.36
C ASP A 430 15.59 33.96 16.63
N PRO A 431 15.38 34.96 15.75
CA PRO A 431 15.81 36.34 15.99
C PRO A 431 14.93 37.04 17.04
N GLY A 432 14.06 36.30 17.75
CA GLY A 432 13.03 36.84 18.64
C GLY A 432 13.40 36.92 20.11
N SER A 433 14.56 36.40 20.54
CA SER A 433 14.94 36.38 21.96
C SER A 433 15.93 37.48 22.39
N ASP A 434 16.21 38.47 21.55
CA ASP A 434 16.86 39.72 21.97
C ASP A 434 15.88 40.63 22.74
N ASP A 435 15.06 40.03 23.63
CA ASP A 435 14.41 40.79 24.68
C ASP A 435 15.50 41.11 25.71
N ALA A 436 16.11 42.26 25.42
CA ALA A 436 16.69 43.22 26.33
C ALA A 436 17.11 42.65 27.69
N SER A 437 18.39 42.82 27.97
CA SER A 437 18.92 42.99 29.32
C SER A 437 18.10 44.05 30.10
N GLU A 438 16.94 43.68 30.63
CA GLU A 438 16.33 44.38 31.74
C GLU A 438 17.00 43.83 32.99
N GLU A 439 17.94 44.64 33.48
CA GLU A 439 18.66 44.55 34.74
C GLU A 439 17.66 44.30 35.90
N ALA A 440 17.29 43.04 36.10
CA ALA A 440 16.39 42.63 37.15
C ALA A 440 17.12 42.70 38.50
N ALA A 441 16.79 43.74 39.25
CA ALA A 441 17.06 43.89 40.67
C ALA A 441 16.77 42.58 41.45
N PRO A 442 17.48 42.32 42.56
CA PRO A 442 17.34 41.08 43.33
C PRO A 442 15.91 40.87 43.83
N ALA A 443 15.25 39.85 43.29
CA ALA A 443 13.90 39.46 43.64
C ALA A 443 13.83 38.99 45.12
N VAL A 444 13.09 39.76 45.92
CA VAL A 444 12.68 39.39 47.28
C VAL A 444 11.70 38.21 47.21
N PRO A 445 11.94 37.10 47.95
CA PRO A 445 11.03 35.96 47.94
C PRO A 445 9.70 36.30 48.62
N SER A 446 8.61 36.27 47.86
CA SER A 446 7.24 36.47 48.35
C SER A 446 6.68 35.20 49.00
N ALA A 447 6.35 35.31 50.29
CA ALA A 447 5.96 34.24 51.20
C ALA A 447 4.48 33.77 51.09
N LYS A 448 3.87 33.73 49.90
CA LYS A 448 2.40 33.50 49.78
C LYS A 448 1.93 32.49 48.72
N ALA A 449 2.63 31.38 48.55
CA ALA A 449 2.13 30.23 47.78
C ALA A 449 2.13 28.93 48.60
N LEU A 450 1.53 29.00 49.80
CA LEU A 450 1.21 27.84 50.62
C LEU A 450 -0.26 27.46 50.35
N GLY A 451 -0.52 26.49 49.47
CA GLY A 451 -1.89 26.05 49.24
C GLY A 451 -2.06 24.88 48.28
N LYS A 452 -2.55 23.77 48.82
CA LYS A 452 -3.14 22.60 48.15
C LYS A 452 -2.18 21.58 47.54
N ARG A 453 -1.55 20.81 48.44
CA ARG A 453 -1.21 19.40 48.15
C ARG A 453 -2.51 18.64 47.85
N ARG A 454 -2.66 18.09 46.64
CA ARG A 454 -3.65 17.06 46.34
C ARG A 454 -3.17 15.75 46.95
N ALA A 455 -4.11 15.03 47.58
CA ALA A 455 -3.89 13.70 48.12
C ALA A 455 -3.43 12.76 46.99
N VAL A 456 -2.40 11.98 47.27
CA VAL A 456 -1.96 10.85 46.47
C VAL A 456 -2.93 9.71 46.79
N ASP A 457 -3.68 9.26 45.79
CA ASP A 457 -4.54 8.09 45.91
C ASP A 457 -3.69 6.84 46.16
N GLU A 458 -4.01 6.11 47.23
CA GLU A 458 -3.40 4.83 47.59
C GLU A 458 -3.66 3.75 46.52
N PRO A 459 -2.68 2.89 46.20
CA PRO A 459 -2.87 1.77 45.30
C PRO A 459 -3.76 0.69 45.94
N PHE A 460 -4.82 0.32 45.21
CA PHE A 460 -5.74 -0.77 45.49
C PHE A 460 -5.01 -2.07 45.87
N LYS A 461 -5.23 -2.52 47.11
CA LYS A 461 -4.78 -3.80 47.63
C LYS A 461 -5.83 -4.88 47.29
N PRO A 462 -5.48 -5.98 46.60
CA PRO A 462 -6.45 -7.03 46.28
C PRO A 462 -6.88 -7.83 47.53
N PRO A 463 -8.13 -8.34 47.57
CA PRO A 463 -8.68 -9.03 48.73
C PRO A 463 -8.03 -10.41 48.95
N LEU A 464 -7.70 -10.70 50.22
CA LEU A 464 -7.18 -11.99 50.66
C LEU A 464 -8.29 -13.07 50.66
N PRO A 465 -7.95 -14.34 50.36
CA PRO A 465 -8.88 -15.46 50.40
C PRO A 465 -9.26 -15.84 51.85
N PRO A 466 -10.46 -16.42 52.05
CA PRO A 466 -10.98 -16.77 53.37
C PRO A 466 -10.19 -17.91 54.03
N VAL A 467 -9.86 -17.72 55.30
CA VAL A 467 -9.22 -18.71 56.17
C VAL A 467 -10.26 -19.77 56.57
N PRO A 468 -9.96 -21.07 56.46
CA PRO A 468 -10.86 -22.13 56.93
C PRO A 468 -10.87 -22.19 58.46
N SER A 469 -12.08 -22.21 59.03
CA SER A 469 -12.31 -22.37 60.47
C SER A 469 -12.16 -23.84 60.91
N PRO A 470 -11.72 -24.10 62.17
CA PRO A 470 -11.50 -25.44 62.72
C PRO A 470 -12.79 -26.20 63.05
#